data_AF-A0A1T4U2S5-F1
#
_entry.id   AF-A0A1T4U2S5-F1
#
_cell.length_a   1.000
_cell.length_b   1.000
_cell.length_c   1.000
_cell.angle_alpha   90.00
_cell.angle_beta   90.00
_cell.angle_gamma   90.00
#
_symmetry.space_group_name_H-M   'P 1'
#
loop_
_entity.id
_entity.type
_entity.pdbx_description
1 polymer ?
#
loop_
_entity_poly.entity_id
_entity_poly.type
_entity_poly.pdbx_seq_one_letter_code
_entity_poly.pdbx_strand_id
1 'polypeptide(L)'
;MVVDWYDEPRSKIVFNGVCLFKAAMNFDINAKGSIDIAYIAPEDDPDLLFFYEKWKGAFDNVLLKCYIIKTSSTGSDIKILAESVEKVQL
;
A
#
# COMPACT_ATOMS: atom_id res chain seq x y z
N MET A 1 1.16 4.26 -8.17
CA MET A 1 2.07 5.25 -7.54
C MET A 1 3.29 5.45 -8.44
N VAL A 2 3.78 6.68 -8.64
CA VAL A 2 5.01 6.91 -9.39
C VAL A 2 6.15 7.16 -8.40
N VAL A 3 7.27 6.47 -8.55
CA VAL A 3 8.42 6.55 -7.65
C VAL A 3 9.65 7.00 -8.43
N ASP A 4 10.37 7.95 -7.84
CA ASP A 4 11.70 8.38 -8.28
C ASP A 4 12.71 7.65 -7.38
N TRP A 5 13.37 6.63 -7.93
CA TRP A 5 14.28 5.77 -7.16
C TRP A 5 15.65 6.42 -7.05
N TYR A 6 16.39 6.08 -6.00
CA TYR A 6 17.72 6.63 -5.79
C TYR A 6 18.73 6.13 -6.83
N ASP A 7 18.62 4.86 -7.21
CA ASP A 7 19.59 4.12 -8.03
C ASP A 7 18.99 3.48 -9.30
N GLU A 8 17.68 3.65 -9.52
CA GLU A 8 16.96 3.06 -10.64
C GLU A 8 16.18 4.13 -11.42
N PRO A 9 15.86 3.91 -12.71
CA PRO A 9 15.05 4.87 -13.44
C PRO A 9 13.63 4.90 -12.88
N ARG A 10 13.04 6.09 -12.91
CA ARG A 10 11.67 6.37 -12.47
C ARG A 10 10.70 5.31 -12.99
N SER A 11 9.81 4.83 -12.13
CA SER A 11 8.85 3.79 -12.48
C SER A 11 7.50 4.00 -11.80
N LYS A 12 6.51 3.20 -12.21
CA LYS A 12 5.22 3.07 -11.53
C LYS A 12 5.20 1.81 -10.68
N ILE A 13 4.68 1.91 -9.46
CA ILE A 13 4.20 0.77 -8.68
C ILE A 13 2.70 0.66 -8.89
N VAL A 14 2.24 -0.48 -9.41
CA VAL A 14 0.85 -0.78 -9.73
C VAL A 14 0.36 -1.86 -8.77
N PHE A 15 -0.80 -1.62 -8.16
CA PHE A 15 -1.48 -2.59 -7.30
C PHE A 15 -2.71 -3.10 -8.05
N ASN A 16 -2.85 -4.41 -8.16
CA ASN A 16 -3.93 -5.08 -8.88
C ASN A 16 -4.89 -5.74 -7.89
N GLY A 17 -6.19 -5.75 -8.21
CA GLY A 17 -7.22 -6.27 -7.30
C GLY A 17 -7.30 -5.47 -5.99
N VAL A 18 -7.22 -4.14 -6.07
CA VAL A 18 -7.24 -3.28 -4.88
C VAL A 18 -8.63 -3.27 -4.25
N CYS A 19 -8.70 -3.66 -2.98
CA CYS A 19 -9.94 -3.68 -2.22
C CYS A 19 -10.00 -2.60 -1.12
N LEU A 20 -8.85 -2.09 -0.70
CA LEU A 20 -8.78 -0.99 0.26
C LEU A 20 -7.58 -0.10 -0.05
N PHE A 21 -7.81 1.21 0.05
CA PHE A 21 -6.76 2.23 0.13
C PHE A 21 -7.06 3.12 1.34
N LYS A 22 -6.15 3.13 2.30
CA LYS A 22 -6.26 3.90 3.55
C LYS A 22 -4.99 4.70 3.72
N ALA A 23 -5.08 6.02 3.62
CA ALA A 23 -3.94 6.91 3.75
C ALA A 23 -4.17 7.85 4.94
N ALA A 24 -3.43 7.64 6.02
CA ALA A 24 -3.35 8.55 7.15
C ALA A 24 -2.23 9.55 6.88
N MET A 25 -2.57 10.68 6.27
CA MET A 25 -1.60 11.67 5.82
C MET A 25 -1.68 12.97 6.62
N ASN A 26 -0.51 13.55 6.90
CA ASN A 26 -0.40 14.89 7.45
C ASN A 26 -0.38 15.90 6.30
N PHE A 27 -1.48 16.61 6.11
CA PHE A 27 -1.65 17.59 5.02
C PHE A 27 -1.16 19.01 5.38
N ASP A 28 -0.72 19.24 6.62
CA ASP A 28 -0.20 20.54 7.06
C ASP A 28 1.21 20.84 6.54
N ILE A 29 1.88 19.87 5.90
CA ILE A 29 3.22 20.00 5.36
C ILE A 29 3.17 19.74 3.85
N ASN A 30 3.34 20.81 3.05
CA ASN A 30 3.50 20.68 1.60
C ASN A 30 4.97 20.38 1.26
N ALA A 31 5.37 19.12 1.38
CA ALA A 31 6.71 18.64 1.04
C ALA A 31 6.64 17.50 0.02
N LYS A 32 7.70 17.32 -0.77
CA LYS A 32 7.88 16.11 -1.56
C LYS A 32 8.03 14.93 -0.59
N GLY A 33 7.04 14.06 -0.56
CA GLY A 33 7.05 12.86 0.28
C GLY A 33 8.13 11.88 -0.18
N SER A 34 8.98 11.45 0.74
CA SER A 34 9.92 10.35 0.57
C SER A 34 9.38 9.11 1.26
N ILE A 35 9.47 7.95 0.58
CA ILE A 35 9.19 6.66 1.20
C ILE A 35 10.34 6.35 2.15
N ASP A 36 10.03 6.14 3.42
CA ASP A 36 10.97 5.71 4.45
C ASP A 36 11.13 4.19 4.42
N ILE A 37 10.00 3.49 4.52
CA ILE A 37 9.93 2.04 4.45
C ILE A 37 8.64 1.60 3.76
N ALA A 38 8.74 0.52 2.98
CA ALA A 38 7.60 -0.16 2.41
C ALA A 38 7.74 -1.67 2.64
N TYR A 39 6.66 -2.33 3.06
CA TYR A 39 6.67 -3.76 3.36
C TYR A 39 5.27 -4.37 3.23
N ILE A 40 5.22 -5.70 3.18
CA ILE A 40 3.98 -6.47 3.28
C ILE A 40 3.76 -6.78 4.75
N ALA A 41 2.64 -6.33 5.32
CA ALA A 41 2.27 -6.65 6.68
C ALA A 41 1.94 -8.16 6.80
N PRO A 42 2.06 -8.73 8.01
CA PRO A 42 1.70 -10.12 8.26
C PRO A 42 0.23 -10.42 7.95
N GLU A 43 -0.11 -11.69 7.80
CA GLU A 43 -1.47 -12.15 7.46
C GLU A 43 -2.51 -11.88 8.56
N ASP A 44 -2.08 -11.61 9.79
CA ASP A 44 -2.94 -11.23 10.92
C ASP A 44 -3.14 -9.72 11.04
N ASP A 45 -2.79 -8.93 10.01
CA ASP A 45 -3.03 -7.49 10.02
C ASP A 45 -4.54 -7.18 10.25
N PRO A 46 -4.88 -6.33 11.23
CA PRO A 46 -6.27 -6.11 11.61
C PRO A 46 -7.17 -5.57 10.49
N ASP A 47 -6.63 -4.72 9.59
CA ASP A 47 -7.42 -4.20 8.48
C ASP A 47 -7.68 -5.31 7.45
N LEU A 48 -6.74 -6.26 7.26
CA LEU A 48 -6.92 -7.43 6.40
C LEU A 48 -7.96 -8.41 6.96
N LEU A 49 -7.85 -8.77 8.24
CA LEU A 49 -8.80 -9.66 8.92
C LEU A 49 -10.22 -9.07 8.92
N PHE A 50 -10.35 -7.80 9.29
CA PHE A 50 -11.62 -7.08 9.28
C PHE A 50 -12.25 -7.04 7.88
N PHE A 51 -11.42 -6.94 6.84
CA PHE A 51 -11.90 -6.95 5.47
C PHE A 51 -12.47 -8.31 5.07
N TYR A 52 -11.78 -9.41 5.39
CA TYR A 52 -12.27 -10.77 5.16
C TYR A 52 -13.54 -11.09 5.97
N GLU A 53 -13.62 -10.67 7.24
CA GLU A 53 -14.82 -10.86 8.06
C GLU A 53 -16.07 -10.24 7.42
N LYS A 54 -15.90 -9.06 6.79
CA LYS A 54 -17.00 -8.38 6.08
C LYS A 54 -17.44 -9.11 4.81
N TRP A 55 -16.54 -9.87 4.18
CA TRP A 55 -16.86 -10.66 3.00
C TRP A 55 -17.72 -11.89 3.31
N LYS A 56 -17.75 -12.35 4.56
CA LYS A 56 -18.61 -13.47 5.01
C LYS A 56 -18.52 -14.71 4.10
N GLY A 57 -17.34 -15.04 3.60
CA GLY A 57 -17.15 -16.19 2.73
C GLY A 57 -17.35 -15.94 1.23
N ALA A 58 -17.82 -14.75 0.82
CA ALA A 58 -18.19 -14.50 -0.58
C ALA A 58 -17.01 -14.50 -1.56
N PHE A 59 -15.79 -14.28 -1.06
CA PHE A 59 -14.57 -14.13 -1.86
C PHE A 59 -13.37 -14.82 -1.20
N ASP A 60 -13.58 -15.94 -0.50
CA ASP A 60 -12.51 -16.69 0.19
C ASP A 60 -11.42 -17.21 -0.76
N ASN A 61 -11.71 -17.27 -2.06
CA ASN A 61 -10.75 -17.61 -3.10
C ASN A 61 -9.82 -16.45 -3.50
N VAL A 62 -10.06 -15.24 -3.00
CA VAL A 62 -9.25 -14.06 -3.29
C VAL A 62 -8.23 -13.88 -2.17
N LEU A 63 -6.94 -14.01 -2.49
CA LEU A 63 -5.85 -13.82 -1.55
C LEU A 63 -5.33 -12.38 -1.60
N LEU A 64 -5.81 -11.54 -0.69
CA LEU A 64 -5.33 -10.18 -0.47
C LEU A 64 -4.07 -10.16 0.41
N LYS A 65 -3.18 -9.22 0.08
CA LYS A 65 -2.02 -8.83 0.90
C LYS A 65 -2.20 -7.40 1.38
N CYS A 66 -1.64 -7.11 2.56
CA CYS A 66 -1.64 -5.78 3.14
C CYS A 66 -0.28 -5.11 2.90
N TYR A 67 -0.24 -4.12 2.01
CA TYR A 67 0.96 -3.35 1.70
C TYR A 67 0.98 -2.07 2.53
N ILE A 68 2.07 -1.85 3.27
CA ILE A 68 2.30 -0.66 4.08
C ILE A 68 3.40 0.17 3.44
N ILE A 69 3.15 1.47 3.32
CA ILE A 69 4.14 2.46 2.89
C ILE A 69 4.15 3.56 3.94
N LYS A 70 5.31 3.76 4.57
CA LYS A 70 5.54 4.83 5.54
C LYS A 70 6.39 5.91 4.89
N THR A 71 6.04 7.17 5.14
CA THR A 71 6.76 8.32 4.58
C THR A 71 7.54 9.05 5.65
N SER A 72 8.81 9.38 5.38
CA SER A 72 9.71 10.01 6.35
C SER A 72 9.42 11.50 6.54
N SER A 73 8.93 12.17 5.50
CA SER A 73 8.77 13.63 5.50
C SER A 73 7.63 14.11 6.40
N THR A 74 6.62 13.26 6.61
CA THR A 74 5.39 13.63 7.31
C THR A 74 4.95 12.60 8.34
N GLY A 75 5.63 11.45 8.45
CA GLY A 75 5.17 10.34 9.30
C GLY A 75 3.84 9.74 8.83
N SER A 76 3.47 9.95 7.57
CA SER A 76 2.21 9.42 7.02
C SER A 76 2.32 7.93 6.75
N ASP A 77 1.25 7.20 7.04
CA ASP A 77 1.12 5.76 6.82
C ASP A 77 0.04 5.50 5.75
N ILE A 78 0.43 4.81 4.68
CA ILE A 78 -0.47 4.37 3.60
C ILE A 78 -0.56 2.85 3.67
N LYS A 79 -1.79 2.35 3.76
CA LYS A 79 -2.12 0.93 3.73
C LYS A 79 -2.97 0.62 2.51
N ILE A 80 -2.61 -0.44 1.79
CA ILE A 80 -3.29 -0.90 0.58
C ILE A 80 -3.55 -2.39 0.71
N LEU A 81 -4.82 -2.82 0.58
CA LEU A 81 -5.15 -4.23 0.42
C LEU A 81 -5.30 -4.53 -1.07
N ALA A 82 -4.48 -5.45 -1.59
CA ALA A 82 -4.47 -5.81 -3.01
C ALA A 82 -4.02 -7.26 -3.21
N GLU A 83 -4.38 -7.86 -4.33
CA GLU A 83 -3.99 -9.23 -4.69
C GLU A 83 -2.50 -9.32 -5.08
N SER A 84 -2.03 -8.32 -5.83
CA SER A 84 -0.64 -8.27 -6.28
C SER A 84 -0.13 -6.84 -6.45
N VAL A 85 1.20 -6.75 -6.53
CA VAL A 85 1.92 -5.50 -6.82
C VAL A 85 2.98 -5.78 -7.87
N GLU A 86 3.16 -4.83 -8.79
CA GLU A 86 4.20 -4.89 -9.81
C GLU A 86 4.84 -3.53 -10.04
N LYS A 87 6.10 -3.56 -10.48
CA LYS A 87 6.85 -2.38 -10.92
C LYS A 87 6.79 -2.32 -12.45
N VAL A 88 6.29 -1.21 -12.98
CA VAL A 88 6.18 -0.94 -14.42
C VAL A 88 7.10 0.21 -14.79
N GLN A 89 7.97 0.01 -15.77
CA GLN A 89 8.86 1.06 -16.28
C GLN A 89 8.04 2.17 -16.95
N LEU A 90 8.45 3.42 -16.73
CA LEU A 90 7.83 4.60 -17.36
C LEU A 90 8.42 4.90 -18.73
#